data_AF-A0A0L7R1K0-F1
#
_entry.id   AF-A0A0L7R1K0-F1
#
_cell.length_a   1.000
_cell.length_b   1.000
_cell.length_c   1.000
_cell.angle_alpha   90.00
_cell.angle_beta   90.00
_cell.angle_gamma   90.00
#
_symmetry.space_group_name_H-M   'P 1'
#
loop_
_entity.id
_entity.type
_entity.pdbx_description
1 polymer ?
#
loop_
_entity_poly.entity_id
_entity_poly.type
_entity_poly.pdbx_seq_one_letter_code
_entity_poly.pdbx_strand_id
1 'polypeptide(L)'
;MESHLNGSDSEDSLNIAAKDWNRITDVAKKNGYREGVQDGSDFAFQDGFDAGYLGAFHAAFILGKFKSLLNSMPQDIEHPSNVNEILKATRRGACYMCITDSQGTNNIQKSSSQIIKEQKTYSMNVLKTLFKYFQPYIEQLNISDTDILQIQNYVPEVEDN
;
A
#
# COMPACT_ATOMS: atom_id res chain seq x y z
N MET A 1 17.11 -15.89 -77.33
CA MET A 1 15.65 -15.92 -77.11
C MET A 1 15.46 -15.48 -75.67
N GLU A 2 15.28 -14.17 -75.51
CA GLU A 2 15.34 -13.46 -74.23
C GLU A 2 14.12 -13.75 -73.35
N SER A 3 14.39 -13.80 -72.06
CA SER A 3 13.47 -14.14 -70.98
C SER A 3 12.38 -13.10 -70.79
N HIS A 4 11.19 -13.36 -71.32
CA HIS A 4 9.97 -12.67 -70.92
C HIS A 4 9.41 -13.29 -69.63
N LEU A 5 9.83 -12.78 -68.48
CA LEU A 5 9.18 -13.08 -67.19
C LEU A 5 9.00 -11.79 -66.37
N ASN A 6 7.74 -11.57 -65.99
CA ASN A 6 7.32 -11.16 -64.63
C ASN A 6 7.48 -9.71 -64.16
N GLY A 7 6.94 -8.73 -64.90
CA GLY A 7 6.60 -7.43 -64.31
C GLY A 7 5.38 -7.48 -63.36
N SER A 8 4.33 -8.21 -63.75
CA SER A 8 3.07 -8.32 -63.00
C SER A 8 3.17 -9.18 -61.73
N ASP A 9 3.86 -10.32 -61.79
CA ASP A 9 4.08 -11.19 -60.60
C ASP A 9 4.89 -10.48 -59.51
N SER A 10 5.86 -9.64 -59.91
CA SER A 10 6.66 -8.85 -58.97
C SER A 10 5.82 -7.79 -58.27
N GLU A 11 4.90 -7.14 -58.97
CA GLU A 11 4.03 -6.10 -58.41
C GLU A 11 3.00 -6.68 -57.43
N ASP A 12 2.39 -7.82 -57.78
CA ASP A 12 1.47 -8.54 -56.89
C ASP A 12 2.17 -9.05 -55.62
N SER A 13 3.39 -9.60 -55.77
CA SER A 13 4.20 -10.02 -54.62
C SER A 13 4.54 -8.85 -53.69
N LEU A 14 4.87 -7.67 -54.23
CA LEU A 14 5.13 -6.47 -53.43
C LEU A 14 3.88 -5.96 -52.74
N ASN A 15 2.72 -6.03 -53.38
CA ASN A 15 1.44 -5.63 -52.80
C ASN A 15 1.02 -6.55 -51.64
N ILE A 16 1.21 -7.87 -51.79
CA ILE A 16 0.99 -8.84 -50.72
C ILE A 16 1.92 -8.55 -49.54
N ALA A 17 3.22 -8.36 -49.82
CA ALA A 17 4.21 -8.04 -48.78
C ALA A 17 3.86 -6.73 -48.03
N ALA A 18 3.40 -5.70 -48.74
CA ALA A 18 2.98 -4.43 -48.13
C ALA A 18 1.74 -4.61 -47.22
N LYS A 19 0.76 -5.41 -47.65
CA LYS A 19 -0.43 -5.72 -46.84
C LYS A 19 -0.07 -6.50 -45.58
N ASP A 20 0.79 -7.50 -45.69
CA ASP A 20 1.25 -8.27 -44.53
C ASP A 20 2.07 -7.41 -43.59
N TRP A 21 2.97 -6.57 -44.11
CA TRP A 21 3.72 -5.61 -43.31
C TRP A 21 2.79 -4.66 -42.54
N ASN A 22 1.79 -4.10 -43.21
CA ASN A 22 0.81 -3.21 -42.57
C ASN A 22 0.01 -3.95 -41.48
N ARG A 23 -0.45 -5.17 -41.76
CA ARG A 23 -1.18 -5.99 -40.79
C ARG A 23 -0.34 -6.27 -39.55
N ILE A 24 0.91 -6.70 -39.73
CA ILE A 24 1.84 -6.98 -38.62
C ILE A 24 2.09 -5.70 -37.82
N THR A 25 2.35 -4.60 -38.52
CA THR A 25 2.63 -3.29 -37.90
C THR A 25 1.42 -2.78 -37.09
N ASP A 26 0.21 -2.92 -37.61
CA ASP A 26 -1.01 -2.46 -36.95
C ASP A 26 -1.34 -3.29 -35.71
N VAL A 27 -1.11 -4.61 -35.77
CA VAL A 27 -1.24 -5.50 -34.61
C VAL A 27 -0.21 -5.11 -33.55
N ALA A 28 1.06 -4.93 -33.93
CA ALA A 28 2.12 -4.53 -33.03
C ALA A 28 1.82 -3.17 -32.35
N LYS A 29 1.34 -2.18 -33.10
CA LYS A 29 0.93 -0.87 -32.55
C LYS A 29 -0.19 -0.99 -31.52
N LYS A 30 -1.25 -1.75 -31.84
CA LYS A 30 -2.41 -1.93 -30.94
C LYS A 30 -2.02 -2.67 -29.67
N ASN A 31 -1.22 -3.72 -29.80
CA ASN A 31 -0.76 -4.51 -28.65
C ASN A 31 0.18 -3.68 -27.79
N GLY A 32 1.19 -3.04 -28.38
CA GLY A 32 2.13 -2.20 -27.63
C GLY A 32 1.46 -1.04 -26.91
N TYR A 33 0.44 -0.41 -27.51
CA TYR A 33 -0.33 0.62 -26.81
C TYR A 33 -1.12 0.06 -25.61
N ARG A 34 -1.80 -1.08 -25.80
CA ARG A 34 -2.59 -1.72 -24.74
C ARG A 34 -1.70 -2.20 -23.59
N GLU A 35 -0.59 -2.85 -23.92
CA GLU A 35 0.42 -3.30 -22.96
C GLU A 35 0.98 -2.11 -22.19
N GLY A 36 1.39 -1.03 -22.87
CA GLY A 36 1.90 0.16 -22.20
C GLY A 36 0.90 0.84 -21.25
N VAL A 37 -0.39 0.87 -21.62
CA VAL A 37 -1.45 1.39 -20.73
C VAL A 37 -1.64 0.49 -19.51
N GLN A 38 -1.65 -0.83 -19.71
CA GLN A 38 -1.80 -1.81 -18.63
C GLN A 38 -0.59 -1.75 -17.68
N ASP A 39 0.63 -1.78 -18.20
CA ASP A 39 1.86 -1.71 -17.43
C ASP A 39 1.93 -0.42 -16.60
N GLY A 40 1.52 0.72 -17.19
CA GLY A 40 1.46 1.99 -16.47
C GLY A 40 0.45 1.97 -15.31
N SER A 41 -0.72 1.35 -15.52
CA SER A 41 -1.74 1.18 -14.48
C SER A 41 -1.25 0.27 -13.36
N ASP A 42 -0.65 -0.87 -13.71
CA ASP A 42 -0.16 -1.85 -12.75
C ASP A 42 1.01 -1.30 -11.94
N PHE A 43 1.91 -0.54 -12.58
CA PHE A 43 2.99 0.15 -11.89
C PHE A 43 2.46 1.14 -10.85
N ALA A 44 1.52 2.00 -11.22
CA ALA A 44 0.95 2.99 -10.30
C ALA A 44 0.18 2.31 -9.15
N PHE A 45 -0.52 1.21 -9.42
CA PHE A 45 -1.19 0.42 -8.39
C PHE A 45 -0.20 -0.21 -7.42
N GLN A 46 0.86 -0.84 -7.93
CA GLN A 46 1.86 -1.50 -7.11
C GLN A 46 2.63 -0.50 -6.24
N ASP A 47 3.00 0.66 -6.77
CA ASP A 47 3.65 1.73 -6.02
C ASP A 47 2.79 2.19 -4.83
N GLY A 48 1.49 2.42 -5.07
CA GLY A 48 0.53 2.75 -4.01
C GLY A 48 0.36 1.63 -2.98
N PHE A 49 0.29 0.38 -3.44
CA PHE A 49 0.18 -0.80 -2.58
C PHE A 49 1.42 -0.96 -1.69
N ASP A 50 2.62 -0.87 -2.25
CA ASP A 50 3.88 -1.05 -1.54
C ASP A 50 4.07 0.03 -0.46
N ALA A 51 3.77 1.29 -0.80
CA ALA A 51 3.78 2.38 0.16
C ALA A 51 2.78 2.16 1.31
N GLY A 52 1.55 1.74 0.98
CA GLY A 52 0.52 1.41 1.97
C GLY A 52 0.90 0.22 2.84
N TYR A 53 1.42 -0.84 2.23
CA TYR A 53 1.84 -2.07 2.90
C TYR A 53 2.96 -1.80 3.90
N LEU A 54 4.00 -1.07 3.49
CA LEU A 54 5.13 -0.72 4.36
C LEU A 54 4.65 0.00 5.64
N GLY A 55 3.81 1.03 5.46
CA GLY A 55 3.28 1.80 6.59
C GLY A 55 2.36 0.98 7.50
N ALA A 56 1.44 0.21 6.91
CA ALA A 56 0.49 -0.60 7.66
C ALA A 56 1.16 -1.80 8.36
N PHE A 57 2.15 -2.44 7.72
CA PHE A 57 2.93 -3.53 8.30
C PHE A 57 3.67 -3.06 9.55
N HIS A 58 4.33 -1.91 9.46
CA HIS A 58 5.04 -1.32 10.60
C HIS A 58 4.11 -1.06 11.79
N ALA A 59 2.96 -0.42 11.55
CA ALA A 59 1.96 -0.18 12.58
C ALA A 59 1.42 -1.50 13.17
N ALA A 60 1.10 -2.48 12.33
CA ALA A 60 0.61 -3.79 12.76
C ALA A 60 1.64 -4.55 13.61
N PHE A 61 2.93 -4.47 13.25
CA PHE A 61 4.01 -5.07 14.01
C PHE A 61 4.12 -4.48 15.42
N ILE A 62 4.08 -3.15 15.54
CA ILE A 62 4.10 -2.47 16.84
C ILE A 62 2.85 -2.80 17.67
N LEU A 63 1.67 -2.79 17.05
CA LEU A 63 0.43 -3.23 17.71
C LEU A 63 0.54 -4.67 18.21
N GLY A 64 1.25 -5.54 17.48
CA GLY A 64 1.60 -6.89 17.91
C GLY A 64 2.43 -6.91 19.19
N LYS A 65 3.44 -6.03 19.31
CA LYS A 65 4.23 -5.87 20.54
C LYS A 65 3.34 -5.47 21.73
N PHE A 66 2.48 -4.46 21.57
CA PHE A 66 1.55 -4.04 22.64
C PHE A 66 0.54 -5.12 23.00
N LYS A 67 0.08 -5.90 22.03
CA LYS A 67 -0.78 -7.07 22.29
C LYS A 67 -0.04 -8.14 23.10
N SER A 68 1.24 -8.36 22.80
CA SER A 68 2.07 -9.26 23.62
C SER A 68 2.21 -8.74 25.04
N LEU A 69 2.41 -7.43 25.23
CA LEU A 69 2.47 -6.81 26.55
C LEU A 69 1.17 -6.99 27.34
N LEU A 70 0.03 -6.77 26.68
CA LEU A 70 -1.29 -7.02 27.26
C LEU A 70 -1.40 -8.45 27.79
N ASN A 71 -0.97 -9.43 27.00
CA ASN A 71 -1.06 -10.84 27.37
C ASN A 71 -0.07 -11.26 28.48
N SER A 72 1.02 -10.51 28.67
CA SER A 72 2.00 -10.77 29.72
C SER A 72 1.61 -10.18 31.08
N MET A 73 0.61 -9.29 31.14
CA MET A 73 0.14 -8.71 32.39
C MET A 73 -0.81 -9.67 33.14
N PRO A 74 -0.94 -9.51 34.47
CA PRO A 74 -1.92 -10.24 35.26
C PRO A 74 -3.35 -10.05 34.72
N GLN A 75 -4.10 -11.15 34.57
CA GLN A 75 -5.46 -11.17 34.00
C GLN A 75 -6.51 -10.45 34.87
N ASP A 76 -6.13 -10.18 36.11
CA ASP A 76 -6.90 -9.55 37.17
C ASP A 76 -6.89 -8.01 37.10
N ILE A 77 -6.14 -7.43 36.13
CA ILE A 77 -6.17 -5.99 35.83
C ILE A 77 -7.21 -5.72 34.75
N GLU A 78 -8.23 -4.92 35.08
CA GLU A 78 -9.21 -4.48 34.10
C GLU A 78 -8.62 -3.38 33.20
N HIS A 79 -8.53 -3.67 31.90
CA HIS A 79 -7.99 -2.73 30.91
C HIS A 79 -9.10 -1.88 30.27
N PRO A 80 -8.85 -0.60 29.98
CA PRO A 80 -9.80 0.25 29.27
C PRO A 80 -10.33 -0.39 27.97
N SER A 81 -11.64 -0.27 27.72
CA SER A 81 -12.30 -0.89 26.55
C SER A 81 -11.64 -0.50 25.22
N ASN A 82 -11.24 0.76 25.08
CA ASN A 82 -10.57 1.28 23.89
C ASN A 82 -9.21 0.59 23.63
N VAL A 83 -8.43 0.28 24.67
CA VAL A 83 -7.15 -0.44 24.54
C VAL A 83 -7.40 -1.86 24.05
N ASN A 84 -8.38 -2.56 24.64
CA ASN A 84 -8.76 -3.90 24.24
C ASN A 84 -9.28 -3.96 22.80
N GLU A 85 -10.07 -2.99 22.36
CA GLU A 85 -10.58 -2.91 21.00
C GLU A 85 -9.46 -2.70 19.97
N ILE A 86 -8.54 -1.76 20.24
CA ILE A 86 -7.36 -1.52 19.40
C ILE A 86 -6.54 -2.81 19.25
N LEU A 87 -6.28 -3.52 20.36
CA LEU A 87 -5.43 -4.71 20.38
C LEU A 87 -6.13 -6.01 19.95
N LYS A 88 -7.46 -6.00 19.76
CA LYS A 88 -8.17 -7.09 19.07
C LYS A 88 -7.90 -7.08 17.56
N ALA A 89 -7.75 -5.89 16.97
CA ALA A 89 -7.65 -5.69 15.52
C ALA A 89 -6.23 -5.38 15.01
N THR A 90 -5.18 -5.84 15.70
CA THR A 90 -3.77 -5.49 15.37
C THR A 90 -3.36 -5.77 13.92
N ARG A 91 -3.90 -6.84 13.32
CA ARG A 91 -3.62 -7.22 11.92
C ARG A 91 -4.04 -6.17 10.89
N ARG A 92 -4.93 -5.24 11.27
CA ARG A 92 -5.36 -4.14 10.40
C ARG A 92 -4.44 -2.92 10.48
N GLY A 93 -3.39 -2.95 11.30
CA GLY A 93 -2.39 -1.87 11.35
C GLY A 93 -2.94 -0.49 11.70
N ALA A 94 -3.98 -0.42 12.55
CA ALA A 94 -4.74 0.81 12.81
C ALA A 94 -5.20 1.48 11.49
N CYS A 95 -5.98 0.74 10.70
CA CYS A 95 -6.53 1.18 9.43
C CYS A 95 -7.58 2.30 9.59
N TYR A 96 -7.26 3.48 9.06
CA TYR A 96 -8.14 4.65 9.04
C TYR A 96 -9.38 4.42 8.17
N MET A 97 -9.19 3.84 6.97
CA MET A 97 -10.32 3.57 6.07
C MET A 97 -11.34 2.63 6.71
N CYS A 98 -10.86 1.67 7.50
CA CYS A 98 -11.71 0.70 8.16
C CYS A 98 -12.62 1.33 9.22
N ILE A 99 -12.16 2.40 9.89
CA ILE A 99 -12.99 3.13 10.85
C ILE A 99 -13.95 4.07 10.13
N THR A 100 -13.52 4.75 9.06
CA THR A 100 -14.40 5.65 8.29
C THR A 100 -15.47 4.92 7.51
N ASP A 101 -15.18 3.72 6.99
CA ASP A 101 -16.17 2.80 6.40
C ASP A 101 -17.24 2.44 7.43
N SER A 102 -16.83 2.03 8.62
CA SER A 102 -17.76 1.65 9.69
C SER A 102 -18.64 2.81 10.17
N GLN A 103 -18.16 4.04 10.01
CA GLN A 103 -18.84 5.27 10.41
C GLN A 103 -19.67 5.90 9.27
N GLY A 104 -19.63 5.34 8.06
CA GLY A 104 -20.37 5.87 6.91
C GLY A 104 -19.86 7.23 6.42
N THR A 105 -18.63 7.61 6.75
CA THR A 105 -18.04 8.92 6.40
C THR A 105 -17.19 8.89 5.12
N ASN A 106 -17.12 7.75 4.42
CA ASN A 106 -16.32 7.55 3.21
C ASN A 106 -16.86 8.19 1.92
N ASN A 107 -17.74 9.19 2.02
CA ASN A 107 -18.41 9.81 0.86
C ASN A 107 -17.58 10.89 0.13
N ILE A 108 -16.29 11.03 0.40
CA ILE A 108 -15.43 12.04 -0.25
C ILE A 108 -14.33 11.34 -1.04
N GLN A 109 -14.26 11.66 -2.34
CA GLN A 109 -13.15 11.25 -3.20
C GLN A 109 -11.87 11.98 -2.75
N LYS A 110 -11.06 11.31 -1.93
CA LYS A 110 -9.77 11.81 -1.45
C LYS A 110 -8.66 11.43 -2.42
N SER A 111 -7.64 12.28 -2.53
CA SER A 111 -6.42 11.89 -3.24
C SER A 111 -5.65 10.83 -2.44
N SER A 112 -4.83 10.02 -3.11
CA SER A 112 -3.98 9.03 -2.44
C SER A 112 -3.08 9.66 -1.38
N SER A 113 -2.55 10.86 -1.63
CA SER A 113 -1.73 11.61 -0.68
C SER A 113 -2.48 11.99 0.60
N GLN A 114 -3.77 12.35 0.49
CA GLN A 114 -4.61 12.65 1.65
C GLN A 114 -4.86 11.40 2.48
N ILE A 115 -5.20 10.28 1.84
CA ILE A 115 -5.43 9.00 2.51
C ILE A 115 -4.18 8.55 3.25
N ILE A 116 -2.99 8.66 2.63
CA ILE A 116 -1.71 8.31 3.27
C ILE A 116 -1.46 9.20 4.51
N LYS A 117 -1.71 10.51 4.41
CA LYS A 117 -1.54 11.43 5.54
C LYS A 117 -2.49 11.09 6.69
N GLU A 118 -3.76 10.85 6.39
CA GLU A 118 -4.77 10.51 7.40
C GLU A 118 -4.49 9.15 8.06
N GLN A 119 -4.11 8.15 7.27
CA GLN A 119 -3.68 6.84 7.77
C GLN A 119 -2.50 6.99 8.73
N LYS A 120 -1.49 7.79 8.37
CA LYS A 120 -0.32 8.06 9.21
C LYS A 120 -0.70 8.76 10.51
N THR A 121 -1.51 9.81 10.45
CA THR A 121 -1.96 10.55 11.63
C THR A 121 -2.77 9.64 12.56
N TYR A 122 -3.71 8.87 12.00
CA TYR A 122 -4.56 7.98 12.78
C TYR A 122 -3.76 6.87 13.45
N SER A 123 -2.92 6.14 12.71
CA SER A 123 -2.09 5.07 13.28
C SER A 123 -1.15 5.61 14.36
N MET A 124 -0.56 6.78 14.14
CA MET A 124 0.32 7.43 15.10
C MET A 124 -0.40 7.82 16.39
N ASN A 125 -1.63 8.33 16.30
CA ASN A 125 -2.44 8.64 17.48
C ASN A 125 -2.79 7.37 18.26
N VAL A 126 -3.17 6.30 17.57
CA VAL A 126 -3.43 4.99 18.20
C VAL A 126 -2.19 4.48 18.94
N LEU A 127 -1.02 4.53 18.30
CA LEU A 127 0.24 4.10 18.92
C LEU A 127 0.62 4.97 20.11
N LYS A 128 0.44 6.29 20.04
CA LYS A 128 0.67 7.22 21.17
C LYS A 128 -0.25 6.90 22.35
N THR A 129 -1.53 6.61 22.09
CA THR A 129 -2.48 6.22 23.13
C THR A 129 -2.03 4.93 23.84
N LEU A 130 -1.63 3.91 23.08
CA LEU A 130 -1.13 2.67 23.66
C LEU A 130 0.18 2.90 24.42
N PHE A 131 1.12 3.65 23.87
CA PHE A 131 2.39 3.93 24.53
C PHE A 131 2.15 4.61 25.89
N LYS A 132 1.31 5.65 25.95
CA LYS A 132 0.95 6.32 27.20
C LYS A 132 0.30 5.38 28.22
N TYR A 133 -0.52 4.44 27.74
CA TYR A 133 -1.16 3.44 28.59
C TYR A 133 -0.16 2.42 29.17
N PHE A 134 0.76 1.93 28.32
CA PHE A 134 1.72 0.90 28.69
C PHE A 134 2.99 1.42 29.37
N GLN A 135 3.27 2.72 29.30
CA GLN A 135 4.47 3.35 29.88
C GLN A 135 4.78 2.87 31.32
N PRO A 136 3.84 2.92 32.30
CA PRO A 136 4.14 2.49 33.66
C PRO A 136 4.48 1.00 33.78
N TYR A 137 4.05 0.16 32.83
CA TYR A 137 4.28 -1.28 32.83
C TYR A 137 5.58 -1.66 32.12
N ILE A 138 6.02 -0.88 31.14
CA ILE A 138 7.31 -1.08 30.43
C ILE A 138 8.47 -0.96 31.41
N GLU A 139 8.44 0.07 32.27
CA GLU A 139 9.43 0.30 33.33
C GLU A 139 9.45 -0.87 34.35
N GLN A 140 8.30 -1.47 34.61
CA GLN A 140 8.16 -2.62 35.53
C GLN A 140 8.62 -3.95 34.91
N LEU A 141 8.49 -4.10 33.59
CA LEU A 141 8.79 -5.34 32.86
C LEU A 141 10.23 -5.40 32.33
N ASN A 142 11.04 -4.36 32.55
CA ASN A 142 12.45 -4.28 32.15
C ASN A 142 12.68 -4.52 30.63
N ILE A 143 11.72 -4.07 29.82
CA ILE A 143 11.79 -4.13 28.36
C ILE A 143 12.64 -2.96 27.91
N SER A 144 13.61 -3.18 27.01
CA SER A 144 14.54 -2.12 26.65
C SER A 144 13.80 -0.96 25.97
N ASP A 145 14.06 0.25 26.45
CA ASP A 145 13.53 1.48 25.83
C ASP A 145 13.89 1.52 24.34
N THR A 146 14.98 0.88 23.91
CA THR A 146 15.41 0.80 22.51
C THR A 146 14.38 0.15 21.58
N ASP A 147 13.66 -0.86 22.04
CA ASP A 147 12.60 -1.55 21.25
C ASP A 147 11.34 -0.69 21.06
N ILE A 148 11.19 0.35 21.90
CA ILE A 148 10.06 1.28 21.94
C ILE A 148 10.45 2.67 21.43
N LEU A 149 11.73 3.06 21.48
CA LEU A 149 12.28 4.28 20.86
C LEU A 149 12.36 4.13 19.33
N GLN A 150 12.45 2.89 18.82
CA GLN A 150 12.11 2.60 17.42
C GLN A 150 10.63 2.87 17.08
N ILE A 151 9.76 3.20 18.03
CA ILE A 151 8.40 3.68 17.77
C ILE A 151 8.38 5.21 17.74
N GLN A 152 9.18 5.89 18.59
CA GLN A 152 9.32 7.36 18.59
C GLN A 152 10.06 7.89 17.35
N ASN A 153 11.12 7.23 16.89
CA ASN A 153 11.88 7.67 15.69
C ASN A 153 11.09 7.61 14.37
N TYR A 154 9.89 7.03 14.37
CA TYR A 154 9.02 6.89 13.19
C TYR A 154 7.74 7.73 13.27
N VAL A 155 7.57 8.48 14.36
CA VAL A 155 6.68 9.64 14.44
C VAL A 155 7.50 10.80 13.88
N PRO A 156 7.36 11.19 12.60
CA PRO A 156 8.03 12.42 12.19
C PRO A 156 7.40 13.52 13.03
N GLU A 157 8.26 14.35 13.61
CA GLU A 157 7.84 15.64 14.15
C GLU A 157 6.90 16.26 13.12
N VAL A 158 5.65 16.46 13.52
CA VAL A 158 4.74 17.29 12.76
C VAL A 158 5.32 18.68 12.94
N GLU A 159 6.16 19.11 11.99
CA GLU A 159 6.50 20.51 11.86
C GLU A 159 5.20 21.24 11.53
N ASP A 160 4.70 21.99 12.51
CA ASP A 160 3.64 22.97 12.33
C ASP A 160 4.17 24.06 11.39
N ASN A 161 3.63 24.11 10.16
CA ASN A 161 3.67 25.27 9.27
C ASN A 161 2.24 25.56 8.79
#